data_AF-A0A3G1KF67-F1
#
_entry.id   AF-A0A3G1KF67-F1
#
_cell.length_a   1.000
_cell.length_b   1.000
_cell.length_c   1.000
_cell.angle_alpha   90.00
_cell.angle_beta   90.00
_cell.angle_gamma   90.00
#
_symmetry.space_group_name_H-M   'P 1'
#
loop_
_entity.id
_entity.type
_entity.pdbx_description
1 polymer ?
#
loop_
_entity_poly.entity_id
_entity_poly.type
_entity_poly.pdbx_seq_one_letter_code
_entity_poly.pdbx_strand_id
1 'polypeptide(L)' 'PRRYIIYSDFMIYWNMISSLGSIMTFMFIMIFLFMIIEMMISNRKIILMIKSNNMEWKFNIPNLNHTNNELYMIIMK' A
#
# COMPACT_ATOMS: atom_id res chain seq x y z
N PRO A 1 -18.15 -27.93 -3.40
CA PRO A 1 -19.16 -27.06 -4.06
C PRO A 1 -19.26 -25.73 -3.27
N ARG A 2 -19.55 -24.59 -3.91
CA ARG A 2 -19.45 -23.26 -3.26
C ARG A 2 -20.72 -22.92 -2.47
N ARG A 3 -20.60 -22.06 -1.44
CA ARG A 3 -21.71 -21.54 -0.60
C ARG A 3 -22.40 -22.57 0.30
N TYR A 4 -21.63 -23.45 0.95
CA TYR A 4 -22.14 -24.40 1.93
C TYR A 4 -22.01 -23.82 3.33
N ILE A 5 -23.10 -23.90 4.10
CA ILE A 5 -23.12 -23.54 5.52
C ILE A 5 -22.54 -24.68 6.36
N ILE A 6 -22.80 -25.93 5.94
CA ILE A 6 -22.32 -27.16 6.59
C ILE A 6 -21.47 -27.94 5.58
N TYR A 7 -20.31 -28.40 6.02
CA TYR A 7 -19.37 -29.19 5.24
C TYR A 7 -19.10 -30.52 5.93
N SER A 8 -18.63 -31.52 5.18
CA SER A 8 -18.27 -32.82 5.73
C SER A 8 -17.06 -32.73 6.66
N ASP A 9 -16.94 -33.68 7.59
CA ASP A 9 -15.89 -33.68 8.61
C ASP A 9 -14.47 -33.67 8.01
N PHE A 10 -14.28 -34.25 6.83
CA PHE A 10 -13.01 -34.23 6.09
C PHE A 10 -12.51 -32.81 5.75
N MET A 11 -13.40 -31.82 5.67
CA MET A 11 -13.06 -30.45 5.32
C MET A 11 -12.81 -29.55 6.53
N ILE A 12 -13.03 -30.05 7.76
CA ILE A 12 -12.87 -29.27 9.00
C ILE A 12 -11.45 -28.71 9.11
N TYR A 13 -10.42 -29.55 8.90
CA TYR A 13 -9.03 -29.15 9.06
C TYR A 13 -8.66 -27.94 8.18
N TRP A 14 -8.98 -28.00 6.89
CA TRP A 14 -8.66 -26.93 5.94
C TRP A 14 -9.48 -25.66 6.19
N ASN A 15 -10.74 -25.80 6.60
CA ASN A 15 -11.58 -24.66 6.94
C ASN A 15 -11.09 -23.94 8.20
N MET A 16 -10.57 -24.67 9.19
CA MET A 16 -9.99 -24.07 10.40
C MET A 16 -8.69 -23.31 10.09
N ILE A 17 -7.84 -23.84 9.21
CA ILE A 17 -6.65 -23.12 8.75
C ILE A 17 -7.05 -21.86 7.97
N SER A 18 -8.05 -21.98 7.08
CA SER A 18 -8.54 -20.85 6.30
C SER A 18 -9.15 -19.75 7.19
N SER A 19 -9.87 -20.11 8.24
CA SER A 19 -10.47 -19.12 9.15
C SER A 19 -9.40 -18.44 10.01
N LEU A 20 -8.40 -19.17 10.49
CA LEU A 20 -7.22 -18.57 11.14
C LEU A 20 -6.52 -17.56 10.22
N GLY A 21 -6.36 -17.89 8.94
CA GLY A 21 -5.84 -16.97 7.93
C GLY A 21 -6.65 -15.68 7.83
N SER A 22 -7.99 -15.76 7.81
CA SER A 22 -8.84 -14.57 7.75
C SER A 22 -8.68 -13.66 8.99
N ILE A 23 -8.53 -14.24 10.18
CA ILE A 23 -8.28 -13.47 11.41
C ILE A 23 -6.93 -12.74 11.32
N MET A 24 -5.90 -13.39 10.79
CA MET A 24 -4.59 -12.75 10.58
C MET A 24 -4.69 -11.59 9.58
N THR A 25 -5.41 -11.75 8.47
CA THR A 25 -5.60 -10.66 7.51
C THR A 25 -6.33 -9.45 8.11
N PHE A 26 -7.31 -9.70 8.98
CA PHE A 26 -7.99 -8.62 9.70
C PHE A 26 -7.01 -7.85 10.60
N MET A 27 -6.16 -8.56 11.36
CA MET A 27 -5.14 -7.92 12.19
C MET A 27 -4.14 -7.09 11.36
N PHE A 28 -3.71 -7.58 10.21
CA PHE A 28 -2.81 -6.82 9.31
C PHE A 28 -3.43 -5.51 8.83
N ILE A 29 -4.73 -5.50 8.49
CA ILE A 29 -5.43 -4.29 8.07
C ILE A 29 -5.47 -3.26 9.21
N MET A 30 -5.73 -3.71 10.44
CA MET A 30 -5.76 -2.82 11.60
C MET A 30 -4.38 -2.19 11.86
N ILE A 31 -3.31 -2.98 11.76
CA ILE A 31 -1.93 -2.48 11.87
C ILE A 31 -1.63 -1.49 10.74
N PHE A 32 -2.02 -1.80 9.51
CA PHE A 32 -1.79 -0.92 8.37
C PHE A 32 -2.46 0.45 8.55
N LEU A 33 -3.70 0.49 9.04
CA LEU A 33 -4.39 1.74 9.36
C LEU A 33 -3.66 2.54 10.44
N PHE A 34 -3.17 1.88 11.49
CA PHE A 34 -2.39 2.53 12.53
C PHE A 34 -1.09 3.15 11.98
N MET A 35 -0.37 2.44 11.10
CA MET A 35 0.85 2.96 10.48
C MET A 35 0.60 4.24 9.67
N ILE A 36 -0.52 4.32 8.95
CA ILE A 36 -0.88 5.54 8.20
C ILE A 36 -1.10 6.72 9.16
N ILE A 37 -1.86 6.49 10.23
CA ILE A 37 -2.16 7.54 11.22
C ILE A 37 -0.87 8.01 11.91
N GLU A 38 0.00 7.09 12.32
CA GLU A 38 1.29 7.42 12.93
C GLU A 38 2.18 8.25 11.98
N MET A 39 2.20 7.90 10.69
CA MET A 39 2.96 8.64 9.68
C MET A 39 2.47 10.09 9.57
N MET A 40 1.16 10.31 9.56
CA MET A 40 0.56 11.65 9.48
C MET A 40 0.82 12.49 10.73
N ILE A 41 0.85 11.88 11.92
CA ILE A 41 1.14 12.60 13.17
C ILE A 41 2.63 12.96 13.26
N SER A 42 3.52 12.05 12.84
CA SER A 42 4.97 12.22 13.02
C SER A 42 5.64 13.17 12.01
N ASN A 43 4.97 13.54 10.90
CA ASN A 43 5.42 14.55 9.94
C ASN A 43 6.91 14.45 9.54
N ARG A 44 7.39 13.23 9.28
CA ARG A 44 8.82 12.97 8.98
C ARG A 44 9.19 13.55 7.61
N LYS A 45 10.19 14.44 7.57
CA LYS A 45 10.69 15.04 6.33
C LYS A 45 11.62 14.07 5.59
N ILE A 46 11.52 14.06 4.26
CA ILE A 46 12.39 13.27 3.38
C ILE A 46 13.71 14.05 3.21
N ILE A 47 14.84 13.45 3.62
CA ILE A 47 16.17 14.09 3.56
C ILE A 47 16.88 13.80 2.23
N LEU A 48 16.71 12.59 1.69
CA LEU A 48 17.35 12.18 0.46
C LEU A 48 16.38 11.35 -0.39
N MET A 49 16.30 11.69 -1.67
CA MET A 49 15.53 10.90 -2.64
C MET A 49 16.51 10.11 -3.50
N ILE A 50 16.26 8.81 -3.63
CA ILE A 50 17.00 7.96 -4.58
C ILE A 50 16.68 8.47 -5.98
N LYS A 51 17.71 8.72 -6.79
CA LYS A 51 17.56 9.14 -8.18
C LYS A 51 16.84 8.03 -8.94
N SER A 52 15.56 8.23 -9.22
CA SER A 52 14.78 7.42 -10.14
C SER A 52 14.66 8.14 -11.47
N ASN A 53 14.53 7.39 -12.56
CA ASN A 53 14.40 7.96 -13.90
C ASN A 53 12.99 8.54 -14.17
N ASN A 54 12.07 8.53 -13.20
CA ASN A 54 10.74 9.07 -13.38
C ASN A 54 10.72 10.56 -13.01
N MET A 55 9.98 11.35 -13.78
CA MET A 55 9.93 12.80 -13.60
C MET A 55 9.22 13.22 -12.31
N GLU A 56 8.28 12.42 -11.80
CA GLU A 56 7.52 12.71 -10.58
C GLU A 56 8.41 12.90 -9.35
N TRP A 57 9.48 12.11 -9.24
CA TRP A 57 10.42 12.16 -8.12
C TRP A 57 11.48 13.26 -8.25
N LYS A 58 11.46 14.04 -9.34
CA LYS A 58 12.31 15.23 -9.50
C LYS A 58 11.66 16.50 -8.96
N PHE A 59 10.34 16.50 -8.75
CA PHE A 59 9.62 17.63 -8.19
C PHE A 59 9.75 17.71 -6.67
N ASN A 60 9.34 18.86 -6.11
CA ASN A 60 9.25 19.05 -4.67
C ASN A 60 8.20 18.13 -4.05
N ILE A 61 8.41 17.69 -2.81
CA ILE A 61 7.43 16.89 -2.06
C ILE A 61 6.97 17.71 -0.85
N PRO A 62 5.69 18.13 -0.77
CA PRO A 62 4.62 17.96 -1.76
C PRO A 62 4.80 18.82 -3.01
N ASN A 63 4.20 18.40 -4.12
CA ASN A 63 4.21 19.16 -5.37
C ASN A 63 3.52 20.51 -5.17
N LEU A 64 4.04 21.53 -5.85
CA LEU A 64 3.39 22.84 -5.93
C LEU A 64 2.14 22.75 -6.82
N ASN A 65 1.19 23.68 -6.68
CA ASN A 65 -0.03 23.68 -7.51
C ASN A 65 0.27 23.85 -9.01
N HIS A 66 1.33 24.60 -9.34
CA HIS A 66 1.85 24.76 -10.69
C HIS A 66 3.29 24.26 -10.74
N THR A 67 3.48 22.99 -11.12
CA THR A 67 4.79 22.34 -11.21
C THR A 67 5.48 22.53 -12.56
N ASN A 68 4.72 22.56 -13.66
CA ASN A 68 5.25 22.55 -15.02
C ASN A 68 5.11 23.92 -15.69
N ASN A 69 5.82 24.91 -15.19
CA ASN A 69 5.87 26.22 -15.84
C ASN A 69 6.65 26.20 -17.16
N GLU A 70 7.54 25.21 -17.34
CA GLU A 70 8.34 25.02 -18.54
C GLU A 70 8.16 23.60 -19.11
N LEU A 71 8.26 23.47 -20.44
CA LEU A 71 8.20 22.18 -21.12
C LEU A 71 9.50 21.39 -20.90
N TYR A 72 9.37 20.19 -20.36
CA TYR A 72 10.50 19.26 -20.27
C TYR A 72 10.89 18.74 -21.66
N MET A 73 12.13 18.99 -22.06
CA MET A 73 12.69 18.38 -23.26
C MET A 73 12.97 16.89 -22.98
N ILE A 74 12.12 16.02 -23.52
CA ILE A 74 12.37 14.58 -23.56
C ILE A 74 13.09 14.28 -24.87
N ILE A 75 14.36 13.87 -24.78
CA ILE A 75 15.11 13.41 -25.95
C ILE A 75 14.70 11.96 -26.21
N MET A 76 13.79 11.76 -27.17
CA MET A 76 13.53 10.45 -27.77
C MET A 76 14.65 10.20 -28.77
N LYS A 77 15.45 9.16 -28.53
CA LYS A 77 16.50 8.72 -29.45
C LYS A 77 15.92 7.74 -30.46
#